data_AF-A0A1M5Z4R7-F1
#
_entry.id   AF-A0A1M5Z4R7-F1
#
_cell.length_a   1.000
_cell.length_b   1.000
_cell.length_c   1.000
_cell.angle_alpha   90.00
_cell.angle_beta   90.00
_cell.angle_gamma   90.00
#
_symmetry.space_group_name_H-M   'P 1'
#
loop_
_entity.id
_entity.type
_entity.pdbx_description
1 polymer ?
#
loop_
_entity_poly.entity_id
_entity_poly.type
_entity_poly.pdbx_seq_one_letter_code
_entity_poly.pdbx_strand_id
1 'polypeptide(L)'
;MNNITVNDVLDQTPPGAAVPLVVNFNGKDVPFIFIKDYKDLLDYISQEVDIRIKTAYIENKKVTILLILIKIGEVEESIYDMWFDYGNKVQRDFLQKLLHEEEIVLDVRDETNERLCCLSINNELVLPIEEYVHRVNKIKLVKGETDGNVIFLQNVEKYNYWNEDDVADLLENVFMDYEDLEELWDNF
;
A
#
# COMPACT_ATOMS: atom_id res chain seq x y z
N MET A 1 11.48 -12.51 20.00
CA MET A 1 10.70 -12.19 18.79
C MET A 1 11.29 -13.05 17.69
N ASN A 2 10.48 -13.82 16.96
CA ASN A 2 10.98 -14.54 15.80
C ASN A 2 11.32 -13.49 14.73
N ASN A 3 12.54 -13.54 14.20
CA ASN A 3 12.92 -12.69 13.08
C ASN A 3 12.20 -13.21 11.85
N ILE A 4 11.16 -12.49 11.40
CA ILE A 4 10.45 -12.77 10.16
C ILE A 4 11.33 -12.31 9.00
N THR A 5 11.57 -13.18 8.04
CA THR A 5 12.29 -12.88 6.80
C THR A 5 11.34 -12.48 5.68
N VAL A 6 11.87 -11.90 4.60
CA VAL A 6 11.10 -11.62 3.38
C VAL A 6 10.45 -12.90 2.85
N ASN A 7 11.17 -14.02 2.84
CA ASN A 7 10.63 -15.29 2.34
C ASN A 7 9.50 -15.81 3.24
N ASP A 8 9.56 -15.64 4.56
CA ASP A 8 8.46 -16.05 5.44
C ASP A 8 7.16 -15.29 5.13
N VAL A 9 7.26 -14.03 4.70
CA VAL A 9 6.11 -13.23 4.24
C VAL A 9 5.65 -13.73 2.88
N LEU A 10 6.56 -13.83 1.91
CA LEU A 10 6.22 -14.22 0.54
C LEU A 10 5.70 -15.66 0.43
N ASP A 11 6.13 -16.58 1.31
CA ASP A 11 5.58 -17.94 1.40
C ASP A 11 4.09 -17.96 1.76
N GLN A 12 3.60 -16.93 2.43
CA GLN A 12 2.18 -16.75 2.79
C GLN A 12 1.42 -15.90 1.75
N THR A 13 2.12 -15.33 0.77
CA THR A 13 1.53 -14.53 -0.30
C THR A 13 1.30 -15.39 -1.54
N PRO A 14 0.06 -15.46 -2.07
CA PRO A 14 -0.19 -16.12 -3.34
C PRO A 14 0.45 -15.34 -4.52
N PRO A 15 0.73 -15.99 -5.66
CA PRO A 15 1.04 -15.31 -6.91
C PRO A 15 -0.06 -14.32 -7.34
N GLY A 16 0.30 -13.28 -8.09
CA GLY A 16 -0.58 -12.20 -8.51
C GLY A 16 -0.68 -11.06 -7.49
N ALA A 17 0.39 -10.80 -6.73
CA ALA A 17 0.34 -9.85 -5.61
C ALA A 17 1.56 -8.91 -5.55
N ALA A 18 1.31 -7.66 -5.15
CA ALA A 18 2.32 -6.71 -4.72
C ALA A 18 2.35 -6.59 -3.19
N VAL A 19 3.53 -6.75 -2.59
CA VAL A 19 3.72 -6.74 -1.14
C VAL A 19 4.67 -5.62 -0.73
N PRO A 20 4.17 -4.54 -0.10
CA PRO A 20 5.01 -3.47 0.42
C PRO A 20 5.68 -3.91 1.73
N LEU A 21 7.01 -3.85 1.77
CA LEU A 21 7.80 -4.18 2.96
C LEU A 21 8.90 -3.16 3.20
N VAL A 22 9.22 -2.94 4.47
CA VAL A 22 10.42 -2.22 4.88
C VAL A 22 11.52 -3.23 5.16
N VAL A 23 12.60 -3.15 4.40
CA VAL A 23 13.75 -4.07 4.50
C VAL A 23 14.93 -3.34 5.11
N ASN A 24 15.54 -3.91 6.16
CA ASN A 24 16.81 -3.40 6.67
C ASN A 24 17.96 -3.92 5.81
N PHE A 25 18.57 -3.04 5.02
CA PHE A 25 19.75 -3.32 4.20
C PHE A 25 20.95 -2.56 4.75
N ASN A 26 21.94 -3.28 5.28
CA ASN A 26 23.16 -2.71 5.88
C ASN A 26 22.88 -1.65 6.95
N GLY A 27 21.85 -1.85 7.78
CA GLY A 27 21.48 -0.91 8.84
C GLY A 27 20.61 0.26 8.38
N LYS A 28 20.31 0.39 7.08
CA LYS A 28 19.32 1.34 6.54
C LYS A 28 18.00 0.61 6.30
N ASP A 29 16.91 1.14 6.83
CA ASP A 29 15.58 0.69 6.45
C ASP A 29 15.19 1.28 5.10
N VAL A 30 14.86 0.44 4.14
CA VAL A 30 14.52 0.82 2.76
C VAL A 30 13.16 0.21 2.40
N PRO A 31 12.20 0.99 1.87
CA PRO A 31 10.95 0.45 1.39
C PRO A 31 11.16 -0.30 0.06
N PHE A 32 10.65 -1.53 0.00
CA PHE A 32 10.64 -2.39 -1.18
C PHE A 32 9.20 -2.79 -1.48
N ILE A 33 8.86 -2.88 -2.76
CA ILE A 33 7.63 -3.50 -3.21
C ILE A 33 8.01 -4.82 -3.87
N PHE A 34 7.57 -5.93 -3.28
CA PHE A 34 7.81 -7.25 -3.83
C PHE A 34 6.67 -7.61 -4.76
N ILE A 35 6.98 -7.93 -6.02
CA ILE A 35 6.00 -8.45 -6.96
C ILE A 35 6.18 -9.96 -6.99
N LYS A 36 5.12 -10.70 -6.65
CA LYS A 36 5.13 -12.17 -6.69
C LYS A 36 4.09 -12.65 -7.69
N ASP A 37 4.54 -13.41 -8.68
CA ASP A 37 3.65 -13.94 -9.71
C ASP A 37 4.19 -15.24 -10.33
N TYR A 38 3.44 -15.84 -11.24
CA TYR A 38 3.88 -17.01 -11.97
C TYR A 38 5.01 -16.66 -12.94
N LYS A 39 6.05 -17.50 -12.98
CA LYS A 39 7.23 -17.28 -13.81
C LYS A 39 6.93 -17.01 -15.28
N ASP A 40 5.98 -17.74 -15.86
CA ASP A 40 5.58 -17.57 -17.26
C ASP A 40 4.95 -16.21 -17.57
N LEU A 41 4.28 -15.59 -16.58
CA LEU A 41 3.82 -14.20 -16.66
C LEU A 41 4.95 -13.20 -16.46
N LEU A 42 6.00 -13.54 -15.72
CA LEU A 42 7.11 -12.61 -15.42
C LEU A 42 8.29 -12.73 -16.38
N ASP A 43 8.36 -13.78 -17.21
CA ASP A 43 9.52 -14.08 -18.07
C ASP A 43 9.84 -12.96 -19.09
N TYR A 44 8.87 -12.10 -19.41
CA TYR A 44 9.09 -10.95 -20.29
C TYR A 44 9.63 -9.70 -19.58
N ILE A 45 9.56 -9.66 -18.24
CA ILE A 45 9.98 -8.51 -17.43
C ILE A 45 11.50 -8.42 -17.44
N SER A 46 12.00 -7.37 -18.08
CA SER A 46 13.43 -7.05 -18.15
C SER A 46 13.70 -5.68 -17.55
N GLN A 47 14.97 -5.28 -17.46
CA GLN A 47 15.34 -3.97 -16.89
C GLN A 47 14.79 -2.76 -17.68
N GLU A 48 14.35 -2.95 -18.92
CA GLU A 48 13.82 -1.89 -19.79
C GLU A 48 12.29 -1.90 -19.90
N VAL A 49 11.60 -2.69 -19.08
CA VAL A 49 10.14 -2.76 -19.10
C VAL A 49 9.53 -1.41 -18.69
N ASP A 50 8.47 -0.98 -19.39
CA ASP A 50 7.70 0.20 -18.99
C ASP A 50 6.95 -0.10 -17.69
N ILE A 51 6.98 0.83 -16.73
CA ILE A 51 6.27 0.68 -15.46
C ILE A 51 5.43 1.92 -15.24
N ARG A 52 4.13 1.72 -15.06
CA ARG A 52 3.17 2.80 -14.84
C ARG A 52 2.57 2.67 -13.46
N ILE A 53 2.42 3.80 -12.78
CA ILE A 53 1.82 3.88 -11.46
C ILE A 53 0.56 4.75 -11.54
N LYS A 54 -0.52 4.28 -10.92
CA LYS A 54 -1.71 5.08 -10.65
C LYS A 54 -2.00 5.09 -9.16
N THR A 55 -2.64 6.16 -8.69
CA THR A 55 -3.02 6.29 -7.29
C THR A 55 -4.43 6.82 -7.17
N ALA A 56 -5.18 6.33 -6.18
CA ALA A 56 -6.51 6.83 -5.88
C ALA A 56 -6.72 6.94 -4.36
N TYR A 57 -7.54 7.92 -3.95
CA TYR A 57 -8.01 8.03 -2.57
C TYR A 57 -9.45 7.55 -2.51
N ILE A 58 -9.68 6.44 -1.84
CA ILE A 58 -11.01 5.90 -1.61
C ILE A 58 -11.44 6.34 -0.21
N GLU A 59 -12.56 7.03 -0.08
CA GLU A 59 -13.01 7.51 1.23
C GLU A 59 -14.50 7.37 1.46
N ASN A 60 -14.85 7.10 2.71
CA ASN A 60 -16.19 7.29 3.24
C ASN A 60 -16.14 8.28 4.42
N LYS A 61 -17.26 8.42 5.14
CA LYS A 61 -17.36 9.35 6.28
C LYS A 61 -16.42 8.98 7.45
N LYS A 62 -15.96 7.73 7.51
CA LYS A 62 -15.16 7.18 8.62
C LYS A 62 -13.69 7.04 8.25
N VAL A 63 -13.38 6.41 7.12
CA VAL A 63 -12.05 5.96 6.70
C VAL A 63 -11.67 6.56 5.34
N THR A 64 -10.37 6.70 5.11
CA THR A 64 -9.79 7.06 3.81
C THR A 64 -8.64 6.09 3.52
N ILE A 65 -8.65 5.39 2.40
CA ILE A 65 -7.62 4.44 1.97
C ILE A 65 -6.89 5.01 0.76
N LEU A 66 -5.58 4.78 0.69
CA LEU A 66 -4.78 5.05 -0.50
C LEU A 66 -4.64 3.74 -1.28
N LEU A 67 -5.12 3.74 -2.52
CA LEU A 67 -4.81 2.71 -3.51
C LEU A 67 -3.59 3.14 -4.31
N ILE A 68 -2.62 2.24 -4.43
CA ILE A 68 -1.52 2.33 -5.40
C ILE A 68 -1.67 1.15 -6.36
N LEU A 69 -1.76 1.46 -7.64
CA LEU A 69 -1.77 0.49 -8.73
C LEU A 69 -0.44 0.55 -9.48
N ILE A 70 0.13 -0.60 -9.80
CA ILE A 70 1.36 -0.73 -10.56
C ILE A 70 1.07 -1.63 -11.76
N LYS A 71 1.31 -1.13 -12.98
CA LYS A 71 1.28 -1.93 -14.20
C LYS A 71 2.70 -2.10 -14.73
N ILE A 72 3.11 -3.35 -14.96
CA ILE A 72 4.45 -3.69 -15.47
C ILE A 72 4.32 -4.21 -16.91
N GLY A 73 4.80 -3.43 -17.86
CA GLY A 73 4.68 -3.70 -19.29
C GLY A 73 3.26 -3.49 -19.81
N GLU A 74 2.94 -4.16 -20.91
CA GLU A 74 1.65 -3.98 -21.61
C GLU A 74 0.66 -5.13 -21.35
N VAL A 75 1.10 -6.22 -20.70
CA VAL A 75 0.26 -7.38 -20.38
C VAL A 75 -0.78 -6.98 -19.33
N GLU A 76 -2.04 -7.34 -19.57
CA GLU A 76 -3.18 -7.01 -18.70
C GLU A 76 -3.03 -7.67 -17.33
N GLU A 77 -2.56 -8.91 -17.31
CA GLU A 77 -2.35 -9.72 -16.11
C GLU A 77 -1.19 -9.24 -15.22
N SER A 78 -0.52 -8.15 -15.58
CA SER A 78 0.60 -7.56 -14.82
C SER A 78 0.24 -6.21 -14.21
N ILE A 79 -1.01 -6.12 -13.76
CA ILE A 79 -1.53 -5.05 -12.91
C ILE A 79 -1.56 -5.57 -11.47
N TYR A 80 -1.02 -4.78 -10.54
CA TYR A 80 -0.96 -5.10 -9.13
C TYR A 80 -1.50 -3.95 -8.30
N ASP A 81 -2.28 -4.28 -7.28
CA ASP A 81 -2.85 -3.32 -6.34
C ASP A 81 -2.20 -3.41 -4.95
N MET A 82 -2.15 -2.27 -4.27
CA MET A 82 -1.79 -2.17 -2.86
C MET A 82 -2.71 -1.16 -2.18
N TRP A 83 -3.41 -1.62 -1.14
CA TRP A 83 -4.32 -0.81 -0.34
C TRP A 83 -3.67 -0.43 0.98
N PHE A 84 -3.54 0.86 1.23
CA PHE A 84 -2.92 1.41 2.44
C PHE A 84 -3.96 2.02 3.38
N ASP A 85 -4.09 1.37 4.54
CA ASP A 85 -4.72 1.84 5.75
C ASP A 85 -3.69 2.55 6.64
N TYR A 86 -3.79 3.87 6.74
CA TYR A 86 -2.92 4.67 7.61
C TYR A 86 -3.10 4.39 9.11
N GLY A 87 -4.21 3.78 9.53
CA GLY A 87 -4.42 3.25 10.89
C GLY A 87 -3.43 2.13 11.22
N ASN A 88 -3.12 1.28 10.24
CA ASN A 88 -2.14 0.22 10.36
C ASN A 88 -0.71 0.77 10.46
N LYS A 89 -0.03 0.46 11.58
CA LYS A 89 1.32 0.95 11.85
C LYS A 89 2.35 0.50 10.80
N VAL A 90 2.29 -0.75 10.34
CA VAL A 90 3.28 -1.29 9.40
C VAL A 90 3.17 -0.58 8.05
N GLN A 91 1.94 -0.41 7.57
CA GLN A 91 1.66 0.30 6.31
C GLN A 91 2.03 1.79 6.41
N ARG A 92 1.73 2.43 7.55
CA ARG A 92 2.15 3.81 7.81
C ARG A 92 3.68 3.96 7.82
N ASP A 93 4.40 3.05 8.49
CA ASP A 93 5.87 3.09 8.54
C ASP A 93 6.48 2.90 7.14
N PHE A 94 5.88 2.06 6.28
CA PHE A 94 6.26 1.92 4.88
C PHE A 94 6.07 3.24 4.09
N LEU A 95 4.87 3.83 4.15
CA LEU A 95 4.57 5.09 3.44
C LEU A 95 5.48 6.24 3.90
N GLN A 96 5.74 6.35 5.21
CA GLN A 96 6.64 7.38 5.75
C GLN A 96 8.08 7.23 5.24
N LYS A 97 8.56 6.00 5.05
CA LYS A 97 9.88 5.77 4.46
C LYS A 97 9.88 6.08 2.97
N LEU A 98 8.81 5.70 2.26
CA LEU A 98 8.68 5.98 0.84
C LEU A 98 8.70 7.48 0.52
N LEU A 99 8.17 8.34 1.39
CA LEU A 99 8.26 9.80 1.26
C LEU A 99 9.70 10.36 1.19
N HIS A 100 10.69 9.59 1.64
CA HIS A 100 12.08 10.03 1.77
C HIS A 100 13.03 9.35 0.77
N GLU A 101 12.52 8.51 -0.13
CA GLU A 101 13.33 7.87 -1.15
C GLU A 101 13.09 8.54 -2.52
N GLU A 102 14.16 8.72 -3.29
CA GLU A 102 14.08 9.27 -4.66
C GLU A 102 13.57 8.21 -5.65
N GLU A 103 13.79 6.94 -5.35
CA GLU A 103 13.43 5.80 -6.18
C GLU A 103 12.61 4.77 -5.39
N ILE A 104 11.74 4.05 -6.10
CA ILE A 104 10.99 2.89 -5.61
C ILE A 104 11.69 1.65 -6.13
N VAL A 105 11.99 0.72 -5.23
CA VAL A 105 12.60 -0.57 -5.58
C VAL A 105 11.52 -1.65 -5.71
N LEU A 106 11.45 -2.27 -6.88
CA LEU A 106 10.60 -3.43 -7.16
C LEU A 106 11.44 -4.70 -7.20
N ASP A 107 11.20 -5.66 -6.31
CA ASP A 107 11.86 -6.97 -6.29
C ASP A 107 10.87 -8.01 -6.84
N VAL A 108 11.10 -8.44 -8.09
CA VAL A 108 10.20 -9.33 -8.83
C VAL A 108 10.61 -10.78 -8.60
N ARG A 109 9.66 -11.59 -8.14
CA ARG A 109 9.88 -12.99 -7.77
C ARG A 109 8.83 -13.90 -8.34
N ASP A 110 9.24 -15.13 -8.62
CA ASP A 110 8.32 -16.16 -9.09
C ASP A 110 7.52 -16.81 -7.94
N GLU A 111 6.66 -17.77 -8.29
CA GLU A 111 5.82 -18.50 -7.35
C GLU A 111 6.63 -19.31 -6.30
N THR A 112 7.91 -19.59 -6.59
CA THR A 112 8.86 -20.27 -5.70
C THR A 112 9.70 -19.31 -4.85
N ASN A 113 9.42 -18.01 -4.95
CA ASN A 113 10.18 -16.90 -4.37
C ASN A 113 11.62 -16.77 -4.93
N GLU A 114 11.92 -17.34 -6.10
CA GLU A 114 13.17 -17.08 -6.80
C GLU A 114 13.12 -15.65 -7.36
N ARG A 115 14.17 -14.87 -7.10
CA ARG A 115 14.26 -13.51 -7.66
C ARG A 115 14.56 -13.58 -9.15
N LEU A 116 13.67 -13.02 -9.95
CA LEU A 116 13.84 -12.90 -11.40
C LEU A 116 14.60 -11.63 -11.76
N CYS A 117 14.16 -10.48 -11.22
CA CYS A 117 14.85 -9.21 -11.42
C CYS A 117 14.59 -8.24 -10.27
N CYS A 118 15.31 -7.12 -10.29
CA CYS A 118 15.12 -6.00 -9.39
C CYS A 118 15.13 -4.72 -10.23
N LEU A 119 14.06 -3.93 -10.13
CA LEU A 119 13.85 -2.72 -10.91
C LEU A 119 13.89 -1.52 -9.96
N SER A 120 14.38 -0.38 -10.46
CA SER A 120 14.33 0.90 -9.75
C SER A 120 13.64 1.91 -10.64
N ILE A 121 12.65 2.61 -10.11
CA ILE A 121 11.89 3.64 -10.83
C ILE A 121 11.83 4.92 -10.01
N ASN A 122 11.70 6.06 -10.66
CA ASN A 122 11.53 7.33 -9.97
C ASN A 122 10.31 7.28 -9.05
N ASN A 123 10.44 7.85 -7.86
CA ASN A 123 9.36 7.87 -6.90
C ASN A 123 8.34 8.97 -7.21
N GLU A 124 7.34 8.60 -8.00
CA GLU A 124 6.20 9.47 -8.32
C GLU A 124 5.11 9.46 -7.23
N LEU A 125 5.28 8.66 -6.16
CA LEU A 125 4.31 8.50 -5.08
C LEU A 125 4.43 9.54 -3.97
N VAL A 126 5.47 10.38 -3.97
CA VAL A 126 5.69 11.38 -2.90
C VAL A 126 4.47 12.30 -2.73
N LEU A 127 4.04 12.96 -3.81
CA LEU A 127 2.91 13.89 -3.74
C LEU A 127 1.58 13.19 -3.38
N PRO A 128 1.22 12.03 -3.98
CA PRO A 128 0.05 11.29 -3.55
C PRO A 128 0.05 10.91 -2.08
N ILE A 129 1.20 10.47 -1.55
CA ILE A 129 1.31 10.08 -0.14
C ILE A 129 1.20 11.30 0.77
N GLU A 130 1.82 12.43 0.44
CA GLU A 130 1.68 13.66 1.23
C GLU A 130 0.23 14.13 1.32
N GLU A 131 -0.50 14.10 0.20
CA GLU A 131 -1.93 14.44 0.18
C GLU A 131 -2.75 13.43 0.99
N TYR A 132 -2.47 12.13 0.87
CA TYR A 132 -3.10 11.11 1.70
C TYR A 132 -2.89 11.40 3.20
N VAL A 133 -1.63 11.59 3.61
CA VAL A 133 -1.25 11.93 5.00
C VAL A 133 -1.98 13.18 5.48
N HIS A 134 -2.09 14.22 4.64
CA HIS A 134 -2.84 15.42 4.97
C HIS A 134 -4.34 15.15 5.20
N ARG A 135 -4.96 14.31 4.36
CA ARG A 135 -6.39 13.94 4.48
C ARG A 135 -6.67 13.17 5.77
N VAL A 136 -5.79 12.25 6.15
CA VAL A 136 -5.99 11.34 7.29
C VAL A 136 -5.57 11.95 8.64
N ASN A 137 -4.70 12.96 8.64
CA ASN A 137 -4.33 13.72 9.84
C ASN A 137 -5.32 14.84 10.20
N LYS A 138 -6.41 15.00 9.44
CA LYS A 138 -7.46 15.99 9.78
C LYS A 138 -7.96 15.77 11.21
N ILE A 139 -8.03 16.86 11.96
CA ILE A 139 -8.44 16.84 13.37
C ILE A 139 -9.94 16.54 13.46
N LYS A 140 -10.27 15.53 14.26
CA LYS A 140 -11.62 15.20 14.70
C LYS A 140 -11.78 15.63 16.16
N LEU A 141 -12.90 16.27 16.48
CA LEU A 141 -13.31 16.54 17.86
C LEU A 141 -14.07 15.33 18.39
N VAL A 142 -13.62 14.80 19.52
CA VAL A 142 -14.26 13.66 20.16
C VAL A 142 -14.50 13.94 21.64
N LYS A 143 -15.55 13.30 22.18
CA LYS A 143 -15.87 13.41 23.60
C LYS A 143 -14.79 12.70 24.43
N GLY A 144 -14.17 13.44 25.34
CA GLY A 144 -13.26 12.94 26.36
C GLY A 144 -13.99 12.63 27.67
N GLU A 145 -13.28 12.79 28.78
CA GLU A 145 -13.81 12.53 30.12
C GLU A 145 -14.96 13.48 30.49
N THR A 146 -15.73 13.11 31.51
CA THR A 146 -16.82 13.94 32.06
C THR A 146 -16.56 14.13 33.55
N ASP A 147 -16.54 15.38 34.01
CA ASP A 147 -16.42 15.73 35.43
C ASP A 147 -17.59 16.64 35.83
N GLY A 148 -18.51 16.10 36.64
CA GLY A 148 -19.75 16.77 36.99
C GLY A 148 -20.57 17.19 35.75
N ASN A 149 -20.75 18.49 35.57
CA ASN A 149 -21.48 19.08 34.42
C ASN A 149 -20.54 19.59 33.30
N VAL A 150 -19.26 19.20 33.32
CA VAL A 150 -18.28 19.58 32.30
C VAL A 150 -17.96 18.37 31.43
N ILE A 151 -18.13 18.53 30.13
CA ILE A 151 -17.74 17.54 29.11
C ILE A 151 -16.45 18.03 28.48
N PHE A 152 -15.37 17.27 28.63
CA PHE A 152 -14.11 17.57 27.96
C PHE A 152 -14.17 17.07 26.52
N LEU A 153 -13.65 17.87 25.59
CA LEU A 153 -13.44 17.49 24.20
C LEU A 153 -11.94 17.39 23.94
N GLN A 154 -11.55 16.44 23.10
CA GLN A 154 -10.16 16.28 22.68
C GLN A 154 -10.06 16.31 21.15
N ASN A 155 -8.94 16.84 20.68
CA ASN A 155 -8.56 16.84 19.27
C ASN A 155 -7.71 15.60 19.01
N VAL A 156 -8.08 14.84 17.99
CA VAL A 156 -7.44 13.58 17.62
C VAL A 156 -7.34 13.50 16.10
N GLU A 157 -6.26 12.92 15.59
CA GLU A 157 -6.11 12.67 14.15
C GLU A 157 -7.13 11.60 13.71
N LYS A 158 -7.77 11.79 12.54
CA LYS A 158 -8.88 10.94 12.06
C LYS A 158 -8.52 9.46 12.03
N TYR A 159 -7.30 9.11 11.59
CA TYR A 159 -6.88 7.71 11.45
C TYR A 159 -6.80 6.93 12.77
N ASN A 160 -6.61 7.60 13.91
CA ASN A 160 -6.55 6.94 15.22
C ASN A 160 -7.90 6.36 15.67
N TYR A 161 -8.98 6.64 14.94
CA TYR A 161 -10.33 6.14 15.22
C TYR A 161 -10.80 5.09 14.22
N TRP A 162 -9.95 4.70 13.28
CA TRP A 162 -10.29 3.66 12.33
C TRP A 162 -10.19 2.31 13.02
N ASN A 163 -11.12 1.44 12.67
CA ASN A 163 -11.09 0.03 13.05
C ASN A 163 -11.09 -0.80 11.77
N GLU A 164 -10.69 -2.07 11.91
CA GLU A 164 -10.55 -3.00 10.80
C GLU A 164 -11.88 -3.21 10.07
N ASP A 165 -13.01 -3.22 10.79
CA ASP A 165 -14.34 -3.37 10.21
C ASP A 165 -14.70 -2.20 9.27
N ASP A 166 -14.42 -0.96 9.67
CA ASP A 166 -14.70 0.22 8.85
C ASP A 166 -13.84 0.27 7.57
N VAL A 167 -12.64 -0.30 7.60
CA VAL A 167 -11.75 -0.46 6.44
C VAL A 167 -12.28 -1.57 5.53
N ALA A 168 -12.63 -2.72 6.10
CA ALA A 168 -13.18 -3.87 5.37
C ALA A 168 -14.49 -3.50 4.66
N ASP A 169 -15.41 -2.81 5.35
CA ASP A 169 -16.65 -2.30 4.78
C ASP A 169 -16.39 -1.39 3.57
N LEU A 170 -15.37 -0.53 3.63
CA LEU A 170 -15.03 0.36 2.52
C LEU A 170 -14.51 -0.43 1.31
N LEU A 171 -13.61 -1.39 1.55
CA LEU A 171 -13.02 -2.22 0.50
C LEU A 171 -14.05 -3.16 -0.14
N GLU A 172 -14.96 -3.74 0.64
CA GLU A 172 -16.04 -4.59 0.11
C GLU A 172 -16.91 -3.83 -0.88
N ASN A 173 -17.28 -2.58 -0.57
CA ASN A 173 -18.04 -1.74 -1.50
C ASN A 173 -17.27 -1.47 -2.80
N VAL A 174 -15.96 -1.25 -2.73
CA VAL A 174 -15.13 -1.06 -3.94
C VAL A 174 -15.09 -2.34 -4.77
N PHE A 175 -14.84 -3.50 -4.14
CA PHE A 175 -14.77 -4.78 -4.85
C PHE A 175 -16.13 -5.26 -5.39
N MET A 176 -17.23 -4.64 -4.97
CA MET A 176 -18.55 -4.84 -5.58
C MET A 176 -18.77 -3.96 -6.81
N ASP A 177 -18.08 -2.82 -6.89
CA ASP A 177 -18.24 -1.83 -7.96
C ASP A 177 -17.32 -2.11 -9.17
N TYR A 178 -16.28 -2.94 -9.00
CA TYR A 178 -15.33 -3.32 -10.04
C TYR A 178 -15.17 -4.85 -10.11
N GLU A 179 -15.25 -5.41 -11.32
CA GLU A 179 -15.18 -6.86 -11.56
C GLU A 179 -13.75 -7.41 -11.39
N ASP A 180 -12.74 -6.65 -11.81
CA ASP A 180 -11.33 -7.04 -11.75
C ASP A 180 -10.36 -5.84 -11.67
N LEU A 181 -9.05 -6.14 -11.66
CA LEU A 181 -7.98 -5.14 -11.60
C LEU A 181 -7.83 -4.33 -12.89
N GLU A 182 -8.26 -4.85 -14.04
CA GLU A 182 -8.22 -4.12 -15.29
C GLU A 182 -9.29 -3.02 -15.28
N GLU A 183 -10.51 -3.36 -14.88
CA GLU A 183 -11.58 -2.38 -14.71
C GLU A 183 -11.19 -1.32 -13.67
N LEU A 184 -10.55 -1.74 -12.56
CA LEU A 184 -10.01 -0.82 -11.56
C LEU A 184 -8.96 0.10 -12.16
N TRP A 185 -8.04 -0.44 -12.97
CA TRP A 185 -7.00 0.33 -13.65
C TRP A 185 -7.58 1.35 -14.62
N ASP A 186 -8.61 1.01 -15.39
CA ASP A 186 -9.18 1.90 -16.40
C ASP A 186 -10.04 3.03 -15.80
N ASN A 187 -10.58 2.84 -14.60
CA ASN A 187 -11.46 3.80 -13.95
C ASN A 187 -10.76 4.79 -13.00
N PHE A 188 -9.49 4.55 -12.64
CA PHE A 188 -8.66 5.47 -11.83
C PHE A 188 -7.57 6.14 -12.65
#